data_AF-A0A258F422-F1
#
_entry.id   AF-A0A258F422-F1
#
_cell.length_a   1.000
_cell.length_b   1.000
_cell.length_c   1.000
_cell.angle_alpha   90.00
_cell.angle_beta   90.00
_cell.angle_gamma   90.00
#
_symmetry.space_group_name_H-M   'P 1'
#
loop_
_entity.id
_entity.type
_entity.pdbx_description
1 polymer ?
#
loop_
_entity_poly.entity_id
_entity_poly.type
_entity_poly.pdbx_seq_one_letter_code
_entity_poly.pdbx_strand_id
1 'polypeptide(L)' 'MPYRAFADAPLFEADLAAGTLPVMADRIPLNPRVINLPGMGRETGVLGGTVRMLIGGQRDVRLIPMNS' A
#
# COMPACT_ATOMS: atom_id res chain seq x y z
N MET A 1 -2.80 -22.93 -5.74
CA MET A 1 -3.77 -21.82 -5.87
C MET A 1 -3.00 -20.58 -6.33
N PRO A 2 -3.27 -19.99 -7.51
CA PRO A 2 -2.39 -18.97 -8.09
C PRO A 2 -2.75 -17.57 -7.55
N TYR A 3 -1.98 -17.04 -6.60
CA TYR A 3 -2.03 -15.63 -6.20
C TYR A 3 -1.10 -14.79 -7.11
N ARG A 4 -1.23 -14.92 -8.43
CA ARG A 4 -0.10 -14.58 -9.33
C ARG A 4 -0.10 -13.19 -10.00
N ALA A 5 -0.92 -12.26 -9.53
CA ALA A 5 -0.82 -10.86 -9.97
C ALA A 5 -0.83 -9.94 -8.74
N PHE A 6 0.36 -9.43 -8.39
CA PHE A 6 0.47 -8.35 -7.41
C PHE A 6 0.24 -7.04 -8.13
N ALA A 7 -0.83 -6.33 -7.75
CA ALA A 7 -1.08 -4.98 -8.24
C ALA A 7 -0.11 -4.01 -7.59
N ASP A 8 0.45 -3.11 -8.40
CA ASP A 8 1.31 -2.02 -7.94
C ASP A 8 0.52 -0.71 -7.88
N ALA A 9 0.99 0.24 -7.09
CA ALA A 9 0.36 1.55 -7.01
C ALA A 9 0.84 2.45 -8.17
N PRO A 10 -0.05 3.23 -8.81
CA PRO A 10 0.35 4.20 -9.84
C PRO A 10 1.39 5.21 -9.35
N LEU A 11 1.45 5.45 -8.04
CA LEU A 11 2.44 6.30 -7.38
C LEU A 11 3.90 5.87 -7.70
N PHE A 12 4.15 4.58 -7.94
CA PHE A 12 5.50 4.05 -8.15
C PHE A 12 5.91 3.93 -9.62
N GLU A 13 5.04 4.28 -10.57
CA GLU A 13 5.32 4.11 -12.01
C GLU A 13 6.59 4.84 -12.46
N ALA A 14 6.80 6.07 -11.97
CA ALA A 14 7.98 6.86 -12.30
C ALA A 14 9.29 6.22 -11.79
N ASP A 15 9.28 5.69 -10.57
CA ASP A 15 10.46 5.06 -9.96
C ASP A 15 10.79 3.71 -10.60
N LEU A 16 9.76 2.96 -10.98
CA LEU A 16 9.91 1.72 -11.75
C LEU A 16 10.50 2.00 -13.14
N ALA A 17 10.03 3.06 -13.81
CA ALA A 17 10.57 3.49 -15.10
C ALA A 17 12.01 4.02 -14.99
N ALA A 18 12.33 4.69 -13.88
CA ALA A 18 13.68 5.16 -13.57
C ALA A 18 14.63 4.03 -13.12
N GLY A 19 14.11 2.83 -12.81
CA GLY A 19 14.89 1.71 -12.29
C GLY A 19 15.40 1.91 -10.86
N THR A 20 14.90 2.93 -10.15
CA THR A 20 15.26 3.23 -8.76
C THR A 20 14.50 2.35 -7.77
N LEU A 21 13.40 1.73 -8.22
CA LEU A 21 12.59 0.82 -7.44
C LEU A 21 12.53 -0.57 -8.11
N PRO A 22 12.78 -1.67 -7.38
CA PRO A 22 12.66 -3.02 -7.91
C PRO A 22 11.19 -3.39 -8.16
N VAL A 23 10.97 -4.36 -9.05
CA VAL A 23 9.64 -4.83 -9.41
C VAL A 23 8.90 -5.41 -8.20
N MET A 24 7.56 -5.36 -8.20
CA MET A 24 6.73 -5.76 -7.06
C MET A 24 7.02 -7.18 -6.54
N ALA A 25 7.35 -8.12 -7.43
CA ALA A 25 7.68 -9.49 -7.05
C ALA A 25 8.91 -9.59 -6.12
N ASP A 26 9.86 -8.67 -6.27
CA ASP A 26 11.10 -8.65 -5.48
C ASP A 26 10.94 -7.85 -4.17
N ARG A 27 9.89 -7.02 -4.06
CA ARG A 27 9.59 -6.19 -2.88
C ARG A 27 8.76 -6.92 -1.82
N ILE A 28 7.91 -7.85 -2.24
CA ILE A 28 7.00 -8.56 -1.34
C ILE A 28 7.73 -9.76 -0.69
N PRO A 29 7.51 -10.04 0.60
CA PRO A 29 8.02 -11.26 1.23
C PRO A 29 7.51 -12.54 0.54
N LEU A 30 8.27 -13.63 0.63
CA LEU A 30 7.90 -14.93 0.05
C LEU A 30 6.49 -15.40 0.43
N ASN A 31 6.09 -15.18 1.69
CA ASN A 31 4.78 -15.51 2.23
C ASN A 31 4.05 -14.21 2.65
N PRO A 32 3.37 -13.53 1.71
CA PRO A 32 2.65 -12.30 2.04
C PRO A 32 1.45 -12.59 2.92
N ARG A 33 1.12 -11.65 3.80
CA ARG A 33 -0.15 -11.68 4.52
C ARG A 33 -1.28 -11.36 3.53
N VAL A 34 -2.17 -12.32 3.33
CA VAL A 34 -3.37 -12.15 2.50
C VAL A 34 -4.55 -11.76 3.39
N ILE A 35 -5.19 -10.63 3.08
CA ILE A 35 -6.37 -10.15 3.81
C ILE A 35 -7.63 -10.56 3.05
N ASN A 36 -8.52 -11.32 3.70
CA ASN A 36 -9.80 -11.74 3.12
C ASN A 36 -10.86 -10.64 3.28
N LEU A 37 -10.90 -9.67 2.35
CA LEU A 37 -11.86 -8.57 2.39
C LEU A 37 -13.33 -9.04 2.30
N PRO A 38 -13.72 -9.98 1.40
CA PRO A 38 -15.09 -10.49 1.35
C PRO A 38 -15.52 -11.17 2.65
N GLY A 39 -14.62 -11.93 3.29
CA GLY A 39 -14.88 -12.55 4.59
C GLY A 39 -15.05 -11.54 5.74
N MET A 40 -14.65 -10.28 5.53
CA MET A 40 -14.87 -9.18 6.46
C MET A 40 -16.09 -8.32 6.09
N GLY A 41 -16.88 -8.71 5.09
CA GLY A 41 -18.00 -7.93 4.58
C GLY A 41 -17.57 -6.65 3.86
N ARG A 42 -16.37 -6.64 3.26
CA ARG A 42 -15.82 -5.50 2.51
C ARG A 42 -15.58 -5.86 1.05
N GLU A 43 -15.53 -4.84 0.21
CA GLU A 43 -15.19 -4.96 -1.21
C GLU A 43 -13.71 -4.66 -1.44
N THR A 44 -13.17 -5.16 -2.56
CA THR A 44 -11.81 -4.86 -2.99
C THR A 44 -11.70 -3.38 -3.37
N GLY A 45 -10.72 -2.69 -2.78
CA GLY A 45 -10.48 -1.27 -3.04
C GLY A 45 -9.73 -1.00 -4.35
N VAL A 46 -9.62 0.29 -4.67
CA VAL A 46 -8.81 0.82 -5.79
C VAL A 46 -7.65 1.64 -5.21
N LEU A 47 -6.47 1.53 -5.82
CA LEU A 47 -5.28 2.25 -5.41
C LEU A 47 -5.36 3.73 -5.81
N GLY A 48 -4.98 4.63 -4.91
CA GLY A 48 -4.89 6.07 -5.17
C GLY A 48 -5.65 6.94 -4.17
N GLY A 49 -5.78 8.22 -4.50
CA GLY A 49 -6.44 9.23 -3.67
C GLY A 49 -5.52 9.88 -2.63
N THR A 50 -6.09 10.76 -1.81
CA THR A 50 -5.38 11.45 -0.72
C THR A 50 -6.24 11.42 0.53
N VAL A 51 -5.70 10.86 1.61
CA VAL A 51 -6.39 10.82 2.91
C VAL A 51 -6.13 12.13 3.64
N ARG A 52 -7.17 12.96 3.79
CA ARG A 52 -7.12 14.20 4.57
C ARG A 52 -7.49 13.89 6.02
N MET A 53 -6.53 14.02 6.92
CA MET A 53 -6.72 13.81 8.36
C MET A 53 -6.49 15.09 9.13
N LEU A 54 -7.37 15.40 10.09
CA LEU A 54 -7.15 16.45 11.09
C LEU A 54 -6.70 15.81 12.40
N ILE A 55 -5.51 16.17 12.88
CA ILE A 55 -4.92 15.65 14.12
C ILE A 55 -4.79 16.81 15.10
N GLY A 56 -5.65 16.85 16.12
CA GLY A 56 -5.72 17.96 17.07
C GLY A 56 -5.06 17.72 18.43
N GLY A 57 -4.84 16.47 18.83
CA GLY A 57 -4.29 16.12 20.14
C GLY A 57 -2.76 16.02 20.15
N GLN A 58 -2.11 16.55 21.19
CA GLN A 58 -0.65 16.44 21.36
C GLN A 58 -0.14 14.99 21.39
N ARG A 59 -0.95 14.04 21.90
CA ARG A 59 -0.60 12.61 21.95
C ARG A 59 -0.84 11.88 20.61
N ASP A 60 -1.54 12.51 19.67
CA ASP A 60 -1.98 11.89 18.41
C ASP A 60 -0.97 12.13 17.27
N VAL A 61 0.14 12.82 17.55
CA VAL A 61 1.28 13.01 16.63
C VAL A 61 1.83 11.68 16.10
N ARG A 62 1.63 10.55 16.81
CA ARG A 62 2.01 9.20 16.34
C ARG A 62 1.30 8.78 15.05
N LEU A 63 0.20 9.44 14.71
CA LEU A 63 -0.56 9.21 13.48
C LEU A 63 -0.01 10.00 12.30
N ILE A 64 1.01 10.85 12.51
CA ILE A 64 1.73 11.54 11.43
C ILE A 64 2.77 10.57 10.86
N PRO A 65 2.60 10.08 9.62
CA PRO A 65 3.67 9.36 8.95
C PRO A 65 4.83 10.33 8.70
N MET A 66 5.96 10.14 9.38
CA MET A 66 7.21 10.81 9.00
C MET A 66 7.70 10.20 7.69
N ASN A 67 7.44 10.87 6.58
CA ASN A 67 8.12 10.63 5.32
C ASN A 67 9.49 11.34 5.37
N SER A 68 10.55 10.56 5.59
CA SER A 68 11.93 10.95 5.26
C SER A 68 12.26 10.47 3.85
#